data_AF-A0A7C6HB67-F1
#
_entry.id   AF-A0A7C6HB67-F1
#
_cell.length_a   1.000
_cell.length_b   1.000
_cell.length_c   1.000
_cell.angle_alpha   90.00
_cell.angle_beta   90.00
_cell.angle_gamma   90.00
#
_symmetry.space_group_name_H-M   'P 1'
#
loop_
_entity.id
_entity.type
_entity.pdbx_description
1 polymer ?
#
loop_
_entity_poly.entity_id
_entity_poly.type
_entity_poly.pdbx_seq_one_letter_code
_entity_poly.pdbx_strand_id
1 'polypeptide(L)'
;MTDVEMLIGSNNANTLKHIFGVMEPRFAKIWARDEEKLASLARRLQERLRSDDVARAVAVVENLHGAKPPDLEIILILSRGKGSTSGSANEGPGGITIGALETEDINSIVEVVIHESIHLLEPARFMDIYHGISKTHGLEEIRGEKYWNAHIMVREAIVGALVPGGALAPLIGGRIRDFASEAQQLRAAGCDDNADLTALTGYCLPLMQEYIDAAKPIDAELIERAIAIFHARQNEFSRTSPH
;
A
#
# COMPACT_ATOMS: atom_id res chain seq x y z
N MET A 1 41.87 -0.26 -10.80
CA MET A 1 40.60 0.23 -11.36
C MET A 1 39.51 -0.59 -10.69
N THR A 2 38.60 0.04 -9.97
CA THR A 2 37.49 -0.65 -9.29
C THR A 2 36.43 -1.11 -10.32
N ASP A 3 35.60 -2.10 -9.99
CA ASP A 3 34.54 -2.61 -10.88
C ASP A 3 33.60 -1.50 -11.38
N VAL A 4 33.35 -0.50 -10.53
CA VAL A 4 32.56 0.70 -10.87
C VAL A 4 33.30 1.59 -11.88
N GLU A 5 34.60 1.82 -11.71
CA GLU A 5 35.41 2.63 -12.64
C GLU A 5 35.49 2.01 -14.05
N MET A 6 35.42 0.67 -14.14
CA MET A 6 35.35 -0.04 -15.42
C MET A 6 33.98 0.10 -16.11
N LEU A 7 32.90 0.23 -15.33
CA LEU A 7 31.51 0.26 -15.81
C LEU A 7 31.07 1.65 -16.32
N ILE A 8 31.51 2.73 -15.67
CA ILE A 8 31.06 4.10 -16.00
C ILE A 8 32.18 5.04 -16.44
N GLY A 9 33.43 4.57 -16.43
CA GLY A 9 34.61 5.37 -16.73
C GLY A 9 35.09 6.21 -15.54
N SER A 10 36.41 6.43 -15.45
CA SER A 10 37.07 7.03 -14.28
C SER A 10 36.59 8.45 -13.95
N ASN A 11 36.24 9.27 -14.95
CA ASN A 11 35.73 10.63 -14.72
C ASN A 11 34.35 10.64 -14.07
N ASN A 12 33.46 9.71 -14.45
CA ASN A 12 32.13 9.59 -13.84
C ASN A 12 32.22 8.99 -12.44
N ALA A 13 33.10 8.00 -12.23
CA ALA A 13 33.36 7.44 -10.91
C ALA A 13 33.90 8.48 -9.92
N ASN A 14 34.83 9.35 -10.36
CA ASN A 14 35.34 10.44 -9.54
C ASN A 14 34.28 11.50 -9.24
N THR A 15 33.43 11.82 -10.21
CA THR A 15 32.29 12.73 -10.02
C THR A 15 31.31 12.16 -8.98
N LEU A 16 30.97 10.88 -9.07
CA LEU A 16 30.10 10.22 -8.08
C LEU A 16 30.73 10.21 -6.69
N LYS A 17 32.00 9.84 -6.56
CA LYS A 17 32.72 9.89 -5.26
C LYS A 17 32.68 11.29 -4.66
N HIS A 18 32.85 12.33 -5.49
CA HIS A 18 32.76 13.71 -5.04
C HIS A 18 31.34 14.07 -4.56
N ILE A 19 30.30 13.70 -5.33
CA ILE A 19 28.90 13.92 -4.94
C ILE A 19 28.59 13.23 -3.61
N PHE A 20 28.95 11.96 -3.45
CA PHE A 20 28.75 11.23 -2.19
C PHE A 20 29.54 11.88 -1.05
N GLY A 21 30.79 12.28 -1.25
CA GLY A 21 31.58 12.97 -0.24
C GLY A 21 30.99 14.31 0.21
N VAL A 22 30.23 15.01 -0.64
CA VAL A 22 29.50 16.24 -0.29
C VAL A 22 28.17 15.94 0.40
N MET A 23 27.48 14.88 -0.02
CA MET A 23 26.14 14.53 0.46
C MET A 23 26.17 13.77 1.79
N GLU A 24 27.13 12.89 2.01
CA GLU A 24 27.22 12.03 3.19
C GLU A 24 27.26 12.83 4.51
N PRO A 25 28.05 13.91 4.66
CA PRO A 25 27.99 14.74 5.87
C PRO A 25 26.64 15.45 6.06
N ARG A 26 25.92 15.75 4.97
CA ARG A 26 24.58 16.34 5.05
C ARG A 26 23.54 15.30 5.50
N PHE A 27 23.61 14.09 4.96
CA PHE A 27 22.77 12.97 5.39
C PHE A 27 23.02 12.61 6.86
N ALA A 28 24.28 12.57 7.29
CA ALA A 28 24.62 12.29 8.69
C ALA A 28 23.98 13.31 9.67
N LYS A 29 23.95 14.60 9.30
CA LYS A 29 23.28 15.64 10.10
C LYS A 29 21.76 15.49 10.13
N ILE A 30 21.16 15.10 9.01
CA ILE A 30 19.72 14.82 8.92
C ILE A 30 19.39 13.63 9.80
N TRP A 31 20.16 12.54 9.67
CA TRP A 31 20.00 11.31 10.44
C TRP A 31 20.11 11.54 11.94
N ALA A 32 21.19 12.16 12.41
CA ALA A 32 21.42 12.41 13.84
C ALA A 32 20.31 13.24 14.51
N ARG A 33 19.67 14.16 13.75
CA ARG A 33 18.54 14.95 14.24
C ARG A 33 17.25 14.14 14.30
N ASP A 34 17.05 13.23 13.35
CA ASP A 34 15.81 12.49 13.15
C ASP A 34 15.82 11.13 13.90
N GLU A 35 16.99 10.70 14.37
CA GLU A 35 17.26 9.41 15.05
C GLU A 35 16.39 9.17 16.29
N GLU A 36 16.33 10.11 17.23
CA GLU A 36 15.53 9.95 18.46
C GLU A 36 14.03 9.82 18.14
N LYS A 37 13.54 10.60 17.17
CA LYS A 37 12.15 10.56 16.73
C LYS A 37 11.83 9.24 16.04
N LEU A 38 12.70 8.76 15.15
CA LEU A 38 12.57 7.46 14.49
C LEU A 38 12.60 6.31 15.50
N ALA A 39 13.51 6.33 16.47
CA ALA A 39 13.59 5.31 17.52
C ALA A 39 12.33 5.28 18.38
N SER A 40 11.80 6.45 18.76
CA SER A 40 10.54 6.56 19.51
C SER A 40 9.36 6.03 18.69
N LEU A 41 9.29 6.37 17.39
CA LEU A 41 8.25 5.90 16.49
C LEU A 41 8.31 4.39 16.28
N ALA A 42 9.51 3.83 16.07
CA ALA A 42 9.75 2.40 15.91
C ALA A 42 9.29 1.62 17.15
N ARG A 43 9.62 2.12 18.35
CA ARG A 43 9.17 1.50 19.61
C ARG A 43 7.65 1.50 19.73
N ARG A 44 6.99 2.64 19.49
CA ARG A 44 5.53 2.76 19.52
C ARG A 44 4.85 1.87 18.48
N LEU A 45 5.43 1.77 17.28
CA LEU A 45 4.96 0.88 16.23
C LEU A 45 5.07 -0.58 16.67
N GLN A 46 6.22 -0.97 17.22
CA GLN A 46 6.44 -2.33 17.70
C GLN A 46 5.48 -2.70 18.85
N GLU A 47 5.24 -1.78 19.78
CA GLU A 47 4.24 -1.94 20.85
C GLU A 47 2.83 -2.12 20.29
N ARG A 48 2.45 -1.29 19.31
CA ARG A 48 1.13 -1.34 18.68
C ARG A 48 0.93 -2.58 17.80
N LEU A 49 1.94 -3.03 17.06
CA LEU A 49 1.85 -4.24 16.23
C LEU A 49 1.74 -5.53 17.07
N ARG A 50 2.14 -5.48 18.35
CA ARG A 50 2.05 -6.61 19.28
C ARG A 50 0.74 -6.69 20.05
N SER A 51 -0.17 -5.74 19.87
CA SER A 51 -1.43 -5.76 20.61
C SER A 51 -2.40 -6.81 20.07
N ASP A 52 -3.23 -7.36 20.96
CA ASP A 52 -4.13 -8.48 20.63
C ASP A 52 -5.10 -8.18 19.49
N ASP A 53 -5.51 -6.92 19.36
CA ASP A 53 -6.44 -6.48 18.33
C ASP A 53 -5.79 -6.46 16.93
N VAL A 54 -4.52 -6.08 16.81
CA VAL A 54 -3.74 -6.22 15.57
C VAL A 54 -3.49 -7.68 15.28
N ALA A 55 -3.16 -8.51 16.29
CA ALA A 55 -2.98 -9.94 16.10
C ALA A 55 -4.25 -10.62 15.56
N ARG A 56 -5.44 -10.22 16.03
CA ARG A 56 -6.73 -10.69 15.48
C ARG A 56 -6.95 -10.25 14.04
N ALA A 57 -6.63 -9.00 13.71
CA ALA A 57 -6.73 -8.50 12.34
C ALA A 57 -5.80 -9.27 11.38
N VAL A 58 -4.56 -9.51 11.80
CA VAL A 58 -3.60 -10.34 11.05
C VAL A 58 -4.15 -11.76 10.88
N ALA A 59 -4.70 -12.39 11.91
CA ALA A 59 -5.27 -13.74 11.80
C ALA A 59 -6.43 -13.83 10.78
N VAL A 60 -7.24 -12.77 10.65
CA VAL A 60 -8.28 -12.69 9.62
C VAL A 60 -7.67 -12.60 8.22
N VAL A 61 -6.62 -11.78 8.05
CA VAL A 61 -5.88 -11.68 6.79
C VAL A 61 -5.22 -13.01 6.42
N GLU A 62 -4.63 -13.70 7.40
CA GLU A 62 -4.04 -15.04 7.21
C GLU A 62 -5.08 -16.06 6.76
N ASN A 63 -6.27 -16.04 7.37
CA ASN A 63 -7.36 -16.94 6.99
C ASN A 63 -7.88 -16.66 5.57
N LEU A 64 -8.02 -15.39 5.21
CA LEU A 64 -8.44 -14.97 3.86
C LEU A 64 -7.46 -15.47 2.79
N HIS A 65 -6.15 -15.30 3.03
CA HIS A 65 -5.12 -15.70 2.08
C HIS A 65 -4.73 -17.18 2.19
N GLY A 66 -5.07 -17.85 3.29
CA GLY A 66 -4.62 -19.21 3.60
C GLY A 66 -3.10 -19.30 3.81
N ALA A 67 -2.46 -18.19 4.18
CA ALA A 67 -1.00 -18.06 4.29
C ALA A 67 -0.62 -17.09 5.41
N LYS A 68 0.57 -17.29 5.99
CA LYS A 68 1.12 -16.39 6.99
C LYS A 68 2.04 -15.36 6.35
N PRO A 69 2.03 -14.09 6.79
CA PRO A 69 2.98 -13.12 6.30
C PRO A 69 4.40 -13.57 6.67
N PRO A 70 5.38 -13.37 5.78
CA PRO A 70 6.77 -13.64 6.11
C PRO A 70 7.26 -12.75 7.26
N ASP A 71 8.37 -13.12 7.89
CA ASP A 71 9.09 -12.21 8.78
C ASP A 71 9.61 -11.01 7.96
N LEU A 72 9.29 -9.79 8.38
CA LEU A 72 9.57 -8.57 7.63
C LEU A 72 10.33 -7.54 8.45
N GLU A 73 11.30 -6.90 7.81
CA GLU A 73 11.90 -5.68 8.32
C GLU A 73 11.04 -4.47 7.93
N ILE A 74 10.64 -3.65 8.91
CA ILE A 74 9.94 -2.38 8.67
C ILE A 74 10.95 -1.25 8.80
N ILE A 75 11.26 -0.60 7.68
CA ILE A 75 12.21 0.52 7.61
C ILE A 75 11.41 1.82 7.64
N LEU A 76 11.56 2.59 8.72
CA LEU A 76 10.91 3.90 8.84
C LEU A 76 11.83 5.02 8.32
N ILE A 77 11.31 5.85 7.43
CA ILE A 77 11.99 7.02 6.89
C ILE A 77 11.15 8.26 7.22
N LEU A 78 11.75 9.28 7.85
CA LEU A 78 11.05 10.56 8.03
C LEU A 78 11.03 11.34 6.71
N SER A 79 9.83 11.60 6.18
CA SER A 79 9.63 12.50 5.05
C SER A 79 9.27 13.91 5.55
N ARG A 80 9.95 14.92 5.01
CA ARG A 80 9.74 16.33 5.36
C ARG A 80 8.97 17.03 4.23
N GLY A 81 7.69 17.29 4.45
CA GLY A 81 6.88 18.09 3.54
C GLY A 81 5.38 17.95 3.79
N LYS A 82 4.67 19.08 3.85
CA LYS A 82 3.21 19.10 3.68
C LYS A 82 2.93 18.95 2.18
N GLY A 83 2.47 17.79 1.73
CA GLY A 83 2.08 17.62 0.32
C GLY A 83 2.38 16.26 -0.31
N SER A 84 3.09 15.36 0.38
CA SER A 84 3.08 13.95 -0.02
C SER A 84 1.81 13.33 0.54
N THR A 85 0.71 13.42 -0.21
CA THR A 85 -0.57 12.77 0.12
C THR A 85 -0.48 11.24 0.08
N SER A 86 0.61 10.70 -0.45
CA SER A 86 1.07 9.34 -0.22
C SER A 86 2.26 9.38 0.75
N GLY A 87 2.08 8.86 1.97
CA GLY A 87 3.24 8.35 2.71
C GLY A 87 3.82 7.26 1.81
N SER A 88 4.97 7.51 1.18
CA SER A 88 5.54 6.56 0.21
C SER A 88 5.89 5.29 0.96
N ALA A 89 5.06 4.26 0.81
CA ALA A 89 5.37 2.91 1.22
C ALA A 89 5.78 2.13 -0.02
N ASN A 90 6.81 1.30 0.11
CA ASN A 90 7.18 0.35 -0.91
C ASN A 90 7.54 -0.96 -0.23
N GLU A 91 6.98 -2.05 -0.75
CA GLU A 91 7.45 -3.39 -0.50
C GLU A 91 8.72 -3.68 -1.33
N GLY A 92 9.71 -4.29 -0.70
CA GLY A 92 10.95 -4.72 -1.33
C GLY A 92 11.38 -6.09 -0.82
N PRO A 93 12.43 -6.70 -1.41
CA PRO A 93 12.92 -8.00 -0.95
C PRO A 93 13.27 -7.97 0.54
N GLY A 94 12.45 -8.64 1.36
CA GLY A 94 12.67 -8.80 2.81
C GLY A 94 12.16 -7.68 3.70
N GLY A 95 11.46 -6.66 3.18
CA GLY A 95 10.97 -5.58 4.04
C GLY A 95 10.00 -4.59 3.41
N ILE A 96 9.41 -3.76 4.27
CA ILE A 96 8.51 -2.67 3.92
C ILE A 96 9.20 -1.37 4.33
N THR A 97 9.39 -0.47 3.38
CA THR A 97 9.87 0.89 3.67
C THR A 97 8.68 1.82 3.79
N ILE A 98 8.56 2.55 4.90
CA ILE A 98 7.45 3.48 5.14
C ILE A 98 8.00 4.89 5.32
N GLY A 99 7.60 5.77 4.40
CA GLY A 99 7.73 7.21 4.55
C GLY A 99 6.79 7.72 5.63
N ALA A 100 7.23 7.65 6.89
CA ALA A 100 6.55 8.30 7.98
C ALA A 100 6.66 9.82 7.76
N LEU A 101 5.54 10.45 7.40
CA LEU A 101 5.40 11.89 7.58
C LEU A 101 5.71 12.21 9.05
N GLU A 102 5.87 13.49 9.41
CA GLU A 102 5.88 13.90 10.82
C GLU A 102 4.51 13.66 11.52
N THR A 103 3.77 12.61 11.15
CA THR A 103 2.58 12.13 11.84
C THR A 103 2.96 11.46 13.14
N GLU A 104 2.23 11.83 14.20
CA GLU A 104 2.28 11.14 15.48
C GLU A 104 1.21 10.05 15.58
N ASP A 105 0.37 9.90 14.55
CA ASP A 105 -0.69 8.89 14.52
C ASP A 105 -0.12 7.52 14.16
N ILE A 106 0.07 6.70 15.18
CA ILE A 106 0.57 5.35 15.02
C ILE A 106 -0.41 4.44 14.27
N ASN A 107 -1.72 4.70 14.35
CA ASN A 107 -2.71 3.86 13.69
C ASN A 107 -2.65 4.02 12.18
N SER A 108 -2.35 5.22 11.68
CA SER A 108 -2.11 5.44 10.25
C SER A 108 -0.90 4.65 9.75
N ILE A 109 0.16 4.53 10.56
CA ILE A 109 1.35 3.75 10.19
C ILE A 109 1.04 2.25 10.21
N VAL A 110 0.29 1.78 11.21
CA VAL A 110 -0.17 0.38 11.26
C VAL A 110 -1.06 0.04 10.08
N GLU A 111 -1.91 0.96 9.64
CA GLU A 111 -2.73 0.81 8.44
C GLU A 111 -1.86 0.52 7.22
N VAL A 112 -0.82 1.33 7.01
CA VAL A 112 0.15 1.13 5.93
C VAL A 112 0.88 -0.20 6.08
N VAL A 113 1.39 -0.54 7.27
CA VAL A 113 2.08 -1.82 7.50
C VAL A 113 1.18 -3.00 7.12
N ILE A 114 -0.09 -2.98 7.52
CA ILE A 114 -1.03 -4.06 7.21
C ILE A 114 -1.35 -4.10 5.72
N HIS A 115 -1.60 -2.95 5.09
CA HIS A 115 -1.80 -2.82 3.64
C HIS A 115 -0.65 -3.47 2.85
N GLU A 116 0.59 -3.05 3.14
CA GLU A 116 1.78 -3.58 2.46
C GLU A 116 2.03 -5.07 2.78
N SER A 117 1.71 -5.50 4.00
CA SER A 117 1.83 -6.92 4.38
C SER A 117 0.85 -7.82 3.62
N ILE A 118 -0.32 -7.29 3.23
CA ILE A 118 -1.30 -8.02 2.41
C ILE A 118 -0.74 -8.24 1.01
N HIS A 119 -0.08 -7.25 0.39
CA HIS A 119 0.56 -7.42 -0.91
C HIS A 119 1.57 -8.58 -0.93
N LEU A 120 2.30 -8.78 0.17
CA LEU A 120 3.25 -9.88 0.30
C LEU A 120 2.58 -11.27 0.41
N LEU A 121 1.30 -11.32 0.76
CA LEU A 121 0.50 -12.54 0.82
C LEU A 121 -0.20 -12.87 -0.50
N GLU A 122 -0.39 -11.87 -1.37
CA GLU A 122 -1.12 -12.06 -2.62
C GLU A 122 -0.56 -13.21 -3.49
N PRO A 123 0.76 -13.43 -3.61
CA PRO A 123 1.30 -14.56 -4.39
C PRO A 123 0.87 -15.94 -3.87
N ALA A 124 0.48 -16.07 -2.59
CA ALA A 124 0.14 -17.36 -2.01
C ALA A 124 -1.21 -17.90 -2.50
N ARG A 125 -2.16 -17.01 -2.86
CA ARG A 125 -3.52 -17.40 -3.23
C ARG A 125 -4.24 -16.43 -4.15
N PHE A 126 -4.03 -15.12 -3.94
CA PHE A 126 -4.75 -14.08 -4.68
C PHE A 126 -4.30 -14.00 -6.13
N MET A 127 -2.99 -13.87 -6.40
CA MET A 127 -2.48 -13.52 -7.74
C MET A 127 -2.82 -14.56 -8.80
N ASP A 128 -2.75 -15.85 -8.48
CA ASP A 128 -3.05 -16.91 -9.45
C ASP A 128 -4.52 -16.92 -9.85
N ILE A 129 -5.42 -16.77 -8.87
CA ILE A 129 -6.87 -16.67 -9.10
C ILE A 129 -7.18 -15.38 -9.87
N TYR A 130 -6.59 -14.27 -9.43
CA TYR A 130 -6.81 -12.95 -9.98
C TYR A 130 -6.38 -12.85 -11.45
N HIS A 131 -5.19 -13.32 -11.80
CA HIS A 131 -4.71 -13.33 -13.18
C HIS A 131 -5.58 -14.19 -14.11
N GLY A 132 -6.08 -15.32 -13.63
CA GLY A 132 -6.99 -16.18 -14.39
C GLY A 132 -8.28 -15.44 -14.77
N ILE A 133 -8.88 -14.72 -13.81
CA ILE A 133 -10.20 -14.09 -13.95
C ILE A 133 -10.09 -12.70 -14.59
N SER A 134 -9.15 -11.85 -14.17
CA SER A 134 -8.96 -10.51 -14.74
C SER A 134 -8.78 -10.57 -16.26
N LYS A 135 -8.08 -11.59 -16.76
CA LYS A 135 -7.92 -11.85 -18.19
C LYS A 135 -9.25 -12.16 -18.89
N THR A 136 -10.10 -13.02 -18.32
CA THR A 136 -11.40 -13.35 -18.92
C THR A 136 -12.36 -12.16 -18.93
N HIS A 137 -12.16 -11.22 -18.00
CA HIS A 137 -12.92 -9.97 -17.92
C HIS A 137 -12.28 -8.80 -18.69
N GLY A 138 -11.18 -9.01 -19.40
CA GLY A 138 -10.55 -7.98 -20.23
C GLY A 138 -9.94 -6.82 -19.45
N LEU A 139 -9.54 -7.04 -18.19
CA LEU A 139 -8.88 -6.03 -17.36
C LEU A 139 -7.36 -5.94 -17.64
N GLU A 140 -6.88 -6.47 -18.77
CA GLU A 140 -5.44 -6.69 -19.04
C GLU A 140 -4.57 -5.43 -18.89
N GLU A 141 -3.29 -5.65 -18.59
CA GLU A 141 -2.28 -4.60 -18.51
C GLU A 141 -2.11 -3.87 -19.86
N ILE A 142 -2.87 -2.80 -20.08
CA ILE A 142 -2.56 -1.78 -21.10
C ILE A 142 -1.22 -1.09 -20.79
N ARG A 143 -0.15 -1.58 -21.41
CA ARG A 143 1.20 -0.99 -21.30
C ARG A 143 1.23 0.43 -21.88
N GLY A 144 1.81 1.37 -21.13
CA GLY A 144 2.08 2.74 -21.59
C GLY A 144 1.04 3.78 -21.20
N GLU A 145 -0.02 3.40 -20.49
CA GLU A 145 -0.93 4.35 -19.86
C GLU A 145 -0.31 4.95 -18.59
N LYS A 146 -0.49 6.26 -18.41
CA LYS A 146 -0.01 7.00 -17.23
C LYS A 146 -0.94 6.85 -16.01
N TYR A 147 -1.93 5.96 -16.09
CA TYR A 147 -3.08 5.90 -15.20
C TYR A 147 -3.15 4.56 -14.49
N TRP A 148 -3.94 4.47 -13.42
CA TRP A 148 -4.23 3.18 -12.82
C TRP A 148 -4.89 2.29 -13.86
N ASN A 149 -4.19 1.23 -14.22
CA ASN A 149 -4.75 0.20 -15.07
C ASN A 149 -5.92 -0.46 -14.33
N ALA A 150 -6.99 -0.82 -15.03
CA ALA A 150 -8.19 -1.40 -14.41
C ALA A 150 -7.88 -2.64 -13.55
N HIS A 151 -6.89 -3.47 -13.96
CA HIS A 151 -6.43 -4.57 -13.10
C HIS A 151 -5.80 -4.09 -11.80
N ILE A 152 -5.05 -2.99 -11.81
CA ILE A 152 -4.41 -2.46 -10.60
C ILE A 152 -5.49 -1.84 -9.71
N MET A 153 -6.43 -1.08 -10.29
CA MET A 153 -7.53 -0.48 -9.51
C MET A 153 -8.33 -1.52 -8.72
N VAL A 154 -8.74 -2.62 -9.36
CA VAL A 154 -9.54 -3.65 -8.69
C VAL A 154 -8.72 -4.36 -7.60
N ARG A 155 -7.47 -4.72 -7.89
CA ARG A 155 -6.56 -5.32 -6.90
C ARG A 155 -6.37 -4.40 -5.69
N GLU A 156 -5.96 -3.17 -5.93
CA GLU A 156 -5.71 -2.18 -4.86
C GLU A 156 -6.99 -1.83 -4.10
N ALA A 157 -8.16 -1.84 -4.73
CA ALA A 157 -9.42 -1.60 -4.03
C ALA A 157 -9.80 -2.76 -3.08
N ILE A 158 -9.48 -4.00 -3.44
CA ILE A 158 -9.64 -5.16 -2.55
C ILE A 158 -8.69 -5.04 -1.36
N VAL A 159 -7.41 -4.80 -1.63
CA VAL A 159 -6.39 -4.67 -0.57
C VAL A 159 -6.68 -3.48 0.33
N GLY A 160 -6.98 -2.31 -0.24
CA GLY A 160 -7.33 -1.09 0.48
C GLY A 160 -8.63 -1.19 1.27
N ALA A 161 -9.53 -2.11 0.91
CA ALA A 161 -10.71 -2.42 1.73
C ALA A 161 -10.36 -3.30 2.93
N LEU A 162 -9.26 -4.05 2.87
CA LEU A 162 -8.77 -4.98 3.89
C LEU A 162 -7.74 -4.32 4.84
N VAL A 163 -7.98 -3.08 5.27
CA VAL A 163 -7.05 -2.34 6.15
C VAL A 163 -7.73 -1.90 7.45
N PRO A 164 -6.96 -1.48 8.48
CA PRO A 164 -7.43 -0.79 9.69
C PRO A 164 -8.51 0.29 9.52
N GLY A 165 -8.48 1.07 8.44
CA GLY A 165 -9.53 2.04 8.08
C GLY A 165 -10.71 1.46 7.29
N GLY A 166 -10.64 0.19 6.90
CA GLY A 166 -11.66 -0.54 6.13
C GLY A 166 -12.30 -1.66 6.94
N ALA A 167 -12.42 -2.84 6.34
CA ALA A 167 -13.12 -3.99 6.90
C ALA A 167 -12.48 -4.55 8.19
N LEU A 168 -11.21 -4.25 8.45
CA LEU A 168 -10.55 -4.64 9.70
C LEU A 168 -10.81 -3.66 10.86
N ALA A 169 -11.38 -2.47 10.60
CA ALA A 169 -11.60 -1.44 11.61
C ALA A 169 -12.31 -1.96 12.88
N PRO A 170 -13.38 -2.79 12.81
CA PRO A 170 -14.05 -3.30 14.00
C PRO A 170 -13.15 -4.18 14.89
N LEU A 171 -12.18 -4.89 14.32
CA LEU A 171 -11.30 -5.80 15.04
C LEU A 171 -10.22 -5.07 15.86
N ILE A 172 -9.79 -3.91 15.35
CA ILE A 172 -8.73 -3.07 15.92
C ILE A 172 -9.25 -1.88 16.75
N GLY A 173 -10.56 -1.84 17.02
CA GLY A 173 -11.21 -0.75 17.75
C GLY A 173 -11.25 0.59 17.01
N GLY A 174 -11.13 0.56 15.68
CA GLY A 174 -11.17 1.72 14.79
C GLY A 174 -12.57 2.05 14.30
N ARG A 175 -12.66 3.09 13.46
CA ARG A 175 -13.87 3.41 12.69
C ARG A 175 -13.59 3.17 11.22
N ILE A 176 -14.57 2.61 10.53
CA ILE A 176 -14.55 2.53 9.07
C ILE A 176 -14.48 3.96 8.51
N ARG A 177 -13.55 4.19 7.59
CA ARG A 177 -13.35 5.46 6.90
C ARG A 177 -14.54 5.81 6.02
N ASP A 178 -14.82 7.10 5.89
CA ASP A 178 -15.80 7.61 4.94
C ASP A 178 -15.13 7.78 3.57
N PHE A 179 -14.92 6.67 2.87
CA PHE A 179 -14.28 6.62 1.56
C PHE A 179 -14.96 7.55 0.53
N ALA A 180 -16.28 7.78 0.65
CA ALA A 180 -17.00 8.67 -0.25
C ALA A 180 -16.59 10.13 -0.03
N SER A 181 -16.59 10.59 1.23
CA SER A 181 -16.15 11.94 1.58
C SER A 181 -14.66 12.15 1.27
N GLU A 182 -13.82 11.15 1.55
CA GLU A 182 -12.38 11.22 1.25
C GLU A 182 -12.11 11.29 -0.26
N ALA A 183 -12.80 10.48 -1.07
CA ALA A 183 -12.72 10.56 -2.52
C ALA A 183 -13.14 11.95 -3.03
N GLN A 184 -14.20 12.55 -2.46
CA GLN A 184 -14.60 13.91 -2.82
C GLN A 184 -13.51 14.95 -2.49
N GLN A 185 -12.87 14.83 -1.33
CA GLN A 185 -11.77 15.71 -0.93
C GLN A 185 -10.56 15.57 -1.85
N LEU A 186 -10.23 14.33 -2.25
CA LEU A 186 -9.15 14.05 -3.20
C LEU A 186 -9.44 14.64 -4.58
N ARG A 187 -10.67 14.54 -5.10
CA ARG A 187 -11.09 15.21 -6.34
C ARG A 187 -10.97 16.72 -6.24
N ALA A 188 -11.42 17.31 -5.12
CA ALA A 188 -11.30 18.75 -4.88
C ALA A 188 -9.85 19.23 -4.82
N ALA A 189 -8.91 18.34 -4.45
CA ALA A 189 -7.47 18.60 -4.45
C ALA A 189 -6.79 18.32 -5.81
N GLY A 190 -7.53 17.88 -6.83
CA GLY A 190 -6.99 17.52 -8.15
C GLY A 190 -6.26 16.16 -8.18
N CYS A 191 -6.52 15.30 -7.20
CA CYS A 191 -5.94 13.95 -7.09
C CYS A 191 -6.93 12.90 -7.62
N ASP A 192 -7.37 13.02 -8.88
CA ASP A 192 -8.45 12.22 -9.47
C ASP A 192 -8.17 10.70 -9.40
N ASP A 193 -6.96 10.27 -9.76
CA ASP A 193 -6.55 8.86 -9.75
C ASP A 193 -6.70 8.23 -8.35
N ASN A 194 -6.24 8.94 -7.30
CA ASN A 194 -6.37 8.48 -5.92
C ASN A 194 -7.82 8.54 -5.43
N ALA A 195 -8.59 9.52 -5.92
CA ALA A 195 -10.01 9.62 -5.57
C ALA A 195 -10.82 8.46 -6.16
N ASP A 196 -10.53 8.06 -7.38
CA ASP A 196 -11.21 6.96 -8.04
C ASP A 196 -10.89 5.61 -7.38
N LEU A 197 -9.62 5.38 -7.03
CA LEU A 197 -9.23 4.24 -6.21
C LEU A 197 -9.94 4.26 -4.85
N THR A 198 -9.92 5.40 -4.14
CA THR A 198 -10.58 5.55 -2.83
C THR A 198 -12.09 5.26 -2.92
N ALA A 199 -12.75 5.75 -3.97
CA ALA A 199 -14.17 5.48 -4.21
C ALA A 199 -14.42 3.99 -4.47
N LEU A 200 -13.62 3.35 -5.33
CA LEU A 200 -13.72 1.92 -5.62
C LEU A 200 -13.49 1.06 -4.37
N THR A 201 -12.51 1.40 -3.53
CA THR A 201 -12.29 0.78 -2.22
C THR A 201 -13.54 0.84 -1.35
N GLY A 202 -14.18 2.00 -1.28
CA GLY A 202 -15.45 2.17 -0.56
C GLY A 202 -16.58 1.26 -1.09
N TYR A 203 -16.60 0.99 -2.40
CA TYR A 203 -17.57 0.07 -2.99
C TYR A 203 -17.23 -1.41 -2.77
N CYS A 204 -15.95 -1.77 -2.66
CA CYS A 204 -15.51 -3.12 -2.34
C CYS A 204 -15.62 -3.45 -0.84
N LEU A 205 -15.70 -2.45 0.03
CA LEU A 205 -15.77 -2.63 1.48
C LEU A 205 -16.89 -3.61 1.94
N PRO A 206 -18.15 -3.52 1.48
CA PRO A 206 -19.19 -4.46 1.90
C PRO A 206 -18.90 -5.91 1.47
N LEU A 207 -18.27 -6.09 0.30
CA LEU A 207 -17.86 -7.41 -0.19
C LEU A 207 -16.79 -8.01 0.73
N MET A 208 -15.78 -7.22 1.12
CA MET A 208 -14.75 -7.69 2.05
C MET A 208 -15.33 -8.01 3.43
N GLN A 209 -16.26 -7.18 3.93
CA GLN A 209 -16.92 -7.45 5.20
C GLN A 209 -17.69 -8.78 5.17
N GLU A 210 -18.42 -9.07 4.08
CA GLU A 210 -19.12 -10.35 3.90
C GLU A 210 -18.15 -11.54 4.02
N TYR A 211 -16.98 -11.45 3.39
CA TYR A 211 -16.00 -12.54 3.42
C TYR A 211 -15.38 -12.73 4.79
N ILE A 212 -15.10 -11.64 5.51
CA ILE A 212 -14.62 -11.69 6.89
C ILE A 212 -15.68 -12.31 7.80
N ASP A 213 -16.93 -11.85 7.74
CA ASP A 213 -18.03 -12.31 8.59
C ASP A 213 -18.35 -13.80 8.35
N ALA A 214 -18.24 -14.24 7.10
CA ALA A 214 -18.44 -15.64 6.71
C ALA A 214 -17.17 -16.51 6.86
N ALA A 215 -16.05 -15.94 7.30
CA ALA A 215 -14.73 -16.58 7.36
C ALA A 215 -14.33 -17.30 6.05
N LYS A 216 -14.75 -16.74 4.90
CA LYS A 216 -14.44 -17.27 3.57
C LYS A 216 -13.00 -16.94 3.20
N PRO A 217 -12.28 -17.85 2.51
CA PRO A 217 -11.01 -17.49 1.90
C PRO A 217 -11.22 -16.66 0.63
N ILE A 218 -10.16 -16.01 0.15
CA ILE A 218 -10.13 -15.43 -1.19
C ILE A 218 -10.30 -16.55 -2.23
N ASP A 219 -11.26 -16.36 -3.12
CA ASP A 219 -11.62 -17.30 -4.17
C ASP A 219 -12.04 -16.57 -5.46
N ALA A 220 -12.45 -17.33 -6.46
CA ALA A 220 -12.87 -16.77 -7.75
C ALA A 220 -14.13 -15.90 -7.64
N GLU A 221 -15.06 -16.25 -6.76
CA GLU A 221 -16.31 -15.51 -6.58
C GLU A 221 -16.02 -14.10 -6.05
N LEU A 222 -15.08 -13.95 -5.11
CA LEU A 222 -14.66 -12.64 -4.62
C LEU A 222 -14.14 -11.77 -5.76
N ILE A 223 -13.24 -12.31 -6.57
CA ILE A 223 -12.63 -11.56 -7.68
C ILE A 223 -13.69 -11.17 -8.71
N GLU A 224 -14.53 -12.10 -9.15
CA GLU A 224 -15.60 -11.82 -10.12
C GLU A 224 -16.55 -10.73 -9.61
N ARG A 225 -16.91 -10.77 -8.33
CA ARG A 225 -17.80 -9.77 -7.72
C ARG A 225 -17.11 -8.41 -7.61
N ALA A 226 -15.82 -8.35 -7.26
CA ALA A 226 -15.06 -7.11 -7.24
C ALA A 226 -14.93 -6.49 -8.64
N ILE A 227 -14.69 -7.31 -9.66
CA ILE A 227 -14.67 -6.87 -11.06
C ILE A 227 -16.05 -6.37 -11.52
N ALA A 228 -17.13 -7.05 -11.12
CA ALA A 228 -18.49 -6.62 -11.41
C ALA A 228 -18.81 -5.25 -10.76
N ILE A 229 -18.34 -5.02 -9.52
CA ILE A 229 -18.45 -3.72 -8.84
C ILE A 229 -17.75 -2.63 -9.65
N PHE A 230 -16.54 -2.91 -10.15
CA PHE A 230 -15.80 -1.98 -10.99
C PHE A 230 -16.56 -1.66 -12.29
N HIS A 231 -16.98 -2.67 -13.06
CA HIS A 231 -17.70 -2.44 -14.32
C HIS A 231 -19.01 -1.68 -14.13
N ALA A 232 -19.76 -1.95 -13.06
CA ALA A 232 -21.01 -1.25 -12.77
C ALA A 232 -20.81 0.26 -12.56
N ARG A 233 -19.59 0.69 -12.19
CA ARG A 233 -19.25 2.08 -11.87
C ARG A 233 -18.13 2.65 -12.72
N GLN A 234 -17.74 1.96 -13.78
CA GLN A 234 -16.65 2.38 -14.68
C GLN A 234 -16.88 3.78 -15.27
N ASN A 235 -18.13 4.24 -15.37
CA ASN A 235 -18.44 5.59 -15.86
C ASN A 235 -18.29 6.69 -14.79
N GLU A 236 -18.13 6.33 -13.53
CA GLU A 236 -17.92 7.27 -12.41
C GLU A 236 -16.44 7.61 -12.22
N PHE A 237 -15.54 6.78 -12.76
CA PHE A 237 -14.10 6.99 -12.68
C PHE A 237 -13.65 7.85 -13.85
N SER A 238 -12.80 8.82 -13.52
CA SER A 238 -12.44 9.94 -14.38
C SER A 238 -11.88 9.53 -15.74
N ARG A 239 -11.35 8.29 -15.89
CA ARG A 239 -10.62 7.87 -17.11
C ARG A 239 -10.71 6.39 -17.52
N THR A 240 -11.70 5.61 -17.07
CA THR A 240 -11.83 4.18 -17.45
C THR A 240 -12.68 3.92 -18.72
N SER A 241 -13.06 4.95 -19.49
CA SER A 241 -13.73 4.75 -20.78
C SER A 241 -12.73 4.33 -21.87
N PRO A 242 -12.97 3.26 -22.63
CA PRO A 242 -12.16 2.94 -23.81
C PRO A 242 -12.42 4.01 -24.88
N HIS A 243 -11.35 4.62 -25.39
CA HIS A 243 -11.35 5.24 -26.71
C HIS A 243 -10.84 4.23 -27.73
#